data_AF-A0A238WAN2-F1
#
_entry.id   AF-A0A238WAN2-F1
#
_cell.length_a   1.000
_cell.length_b   1.000
_cell.length_c   1.000
_cell.angle_alpha   90.00
_cell.angle_beta   90.00
_cell.angle_gamma   90.00
#
_symmetry.space_group_name_H-M   'P 1'
#
loop_
_entity.id
_entity.type
_entity.pdbx_description
1 polymer ?
#
loop_
_entity_poly.entity_id
_entity_poly.type
_entity_poly.pdbx_seq_one_letter_code
_entity_poly.pdbx_strand_id
1 'polypeptide(L)'
;MNVDDIKNIWKKDMDALEQRVKVNEEKIKALEFNKAKTGFDTLLKVSIAGKNMALVYAVISLCMIYFVSDSVPYILMLIVASGAMVFSYFQHSVLKKIDYGRLSLIQLQKEIAKFRIHTSRTAIYDMSIVAIWLCVAGLSFLKWAKGFDVFQTPEKLSHSAIVFGIMLLVIVFFSKAIYKDYDKKLKKHEADLDVLTTYEDQ
;
A
#
# COMPACT_ATOMS: atom_id res chain seq x y z
N MET A 1 28.31 28.92 -53.53
CA MET A 1 27.20 28.67 -52.60
C MET A 1 26.78 30.02 -52.08
N ASN A 2 25.53 30.43 -52.27
CA ASN A 2 25.10 31.78 -51.92
C ASN A 2 24.82 31.85 -50.40
N VAL A 3 25.00 33.02 -49.79
CA VAL A 3 24.79 33.20 -48.34
C VAL A 3 23.34 32.88 -47.95
N ASP A 4 22.40 33.14 -48.87
CA ASP A 4 20.98 32.81 -48.71
C ASP A 4 20.72 31.30 -48.71
N ASP A 5 21.50 30.51 -49.44
CA ASP A 5 21.38 29.03 -49.44
C ASP A 5 21.82 28.46 -48.09
N ILE A 6 22.91 28.99 -47.52
CA ILE A 6 23.41 28.61 -46.19
C ILE A 6 22.36 28.94 -45.13
N LYS A 7 21.78 30.14 -45.20
CA LYS A 7 20.74 30.58 -44.24
C LYS A 7 19.48 29.72 -44.31
N ASN A 8 19.06 29.31 -45.50
CA ASN A 8 17.92 28.42 -45.69
C ASN A 8 18.18 26.99 -45.19
N ILE A 9 19.37 26.45 -45.44
CA ILE A 9 19.79 25.14 -44.89
C ILE A 9 19.81 25.20 -43.35
N TRP A 10 20.40 26.24 -42.78
CA TRP A 10 20.51 26.41 -41.34
C TRP A 10 19.15 26.55 -40.65
N LYS A 11 18.22 27.29 -41.28
CA LYS A 11 16.84 27.43 -40.79
C LYS A 11 16.08 26.10 -40.83
N LYS A 12 16.24 25.32 -41.91
CA LYS A 12 15.64 24.00 -42.04
C LYS A 12 16.18 23.00 -41.01
N ASP A 13 17.49 23.06 -40.74
CA ASP A 13 18.11 22.25 -39.69
C ASP A 13 17.64 22.67 -38.29
N MET A 14 17.48 23.97 -38.03
CA MET A 14 16.88 24.48 -36.79
C MET A 14 15.44 23.98 -36.61
N ASP A 15 14.58 24.13 -37.62
CA ASP A 15 13.18 23.70 -37.57
C ASP A 15 13.07 22.18 -37.33
N ALA A 16 13.96 21.41 -37.97
CA ALA A 16 14.05 19.97 -37.75
C ALA A 16 14.54 19.61 -36.35
N LEU A 17 15.46 20.39 -35.78
CA LEU A 17 15.92 20.23 -34.40
C LEU A 17 14.79 20.53 -33.42
N GLU A 18 14.06 21.63 -33.62
CA GLU A 18 12.95 22.05 -32.77
C GLU A 18 11.82 21.01 -32.79
N GLN A 19 11.48 20.46 -33.96
CA GLN A 19 10.51 19.36 -34.06
C GLN A 19 10.96 18.12 -33.31
N ARG A 20 12.25 17.75 -33.39
CA ARG A 20 12.79 16.60 -32.63
C ARG A 20 12.75 16.85 -31.13
N VAL A 21 13.04 18.07 -30.68
CA VAL A 21 12.95 18.45 -29.26
C VAL A 21 11.51 18.33 -28.78
N LYS A 22 10.53 18.90 -29.49
CA LYS A 22 9.11 18.80 -29.15
C LYS A 22 8.62 17.35 -29.06
N VAL A 23 8.96 16.51 -30.04
CA VAL A 23 8.60 15.09 -30.03
C VAL A 23 9.25 14.34 -28.86
N ASN A 24 10.50 14.67 -28.52
CA ASN A 24 11.18 14.06 -27.39
C ASN A 24 10.57 14.49 -26.05
N GLU A 25 10.21 15.76 -25.90
CA GLU A 25 9.51 16.28 -24.72
C GLU A 25 8.16 15.59 -24.53
N GLU A 26 7.35 15.47 -25.57
CA GLU A 26 6.07 14.74 -25.53
C GLU A 26 6.26 13.27 -25.11
N LYS A 27 7.29 12.60 -25.66
CA LYS A 27 7.62 11.22 -25.30
C LYS A 27 8.07 11.10 -23.84
N ILE A 28 8.90 12.02 -23.35
CA ILE A 28 9.35 12.05 -21.96
C ILE A 28 8.15 12.29 -21.02
N LYS A 29 7.28 13.24 -21.34
CA LYS A 29 6.02 13.50 -20.61
C LYS A 29 5.16 12.24 -20.52
N ALA A 30 4.96 11.55 -21.65
CA ALA A 30 4.18 10.32 -21.70
C ALA A 30 4.82 9.17 -20.90
N LEU A 31 6.16 9.05 -20.94
CA LEU A 31 6.90 8.02 -20.20
C LEU A 31 6.80 8.23 -18.68
N GLU A 32 7.05 9.44 -18.20
CA GLU A 32 6.98 9.75 -16.76
C GLU A 32 5.54 9.65 -16.24
N PHE A 33 4.54 10.09 -17.02
CA PHE A 33 3.13 9.90 -16.67
C PHE A 33 2.76 8.41 -16.58
N ASN A 34 3.14 7.59 -17.56
CA ASN A 34 2.87 6.15 -17.55
C ASN A 34 3.57 5.43 -16.40
N LYS A 35 4.79 5.85 -16.06
CA LYS A 35 5.56 5.31 -14.94
C LYS A 35 4.93 5.66 -13.59
N ALA A 36 4.51 6.91 -13.39
CA ALA A 36 3.78 7.33 -12.19
C ALA A 36 2.43 6.59 -12.07
N LYS A 37 1.68 6.47 -13.17
CA LYS A 37 0.44 5.70 -13.25
C LYS A 37 0.65 4.23 -12.88
N THR A 38 1.66 3.58 -13.44
CA THR A 38 1.95 2.16 -13.18
C THR A 38 2.42 1.93 -11.75
N GLY A 39 3.28 2.81 -11.22
CA GLY A 39 3.75 2.75 -9.84
C GLY A 39 2.60 2.91 -8.84
N PHE A 40 1.73 3.90 -9.07
CA PHE A 40 0.56 4.13 -8.24
C PHE A 40 -0.47 2.98 -8.35
N ASP A 41 -0.77 2.48 -9.54
CA ASP A 41 -1.68 1.34 -9.73
C ASP A 41 -1.17 0.09 -9.02
N THR A 42 0.15 -0.15 -9.04
CA THR A 42 0.76 -1.27 -8.30
C THR A 42 0.52 -1.14 -6.80
N LEU A 43 0.78 0.05 -6.23
CA LEU A 43 0.54 0.30 -4.80
C LEU A 43 -0.96 0.19 -4.45
N LEU A 44 -1.83 0.73 -5.29
CA LEU A 44 -3.28 0.68 -5.11
C LEU A 44 -3.81 -0.76 -5.17
N LYS A 45 -3.31 -1.58 -6.09
CA LYS A 45 -3.64 -3.02 -6.18
C LYS A 45 -3.20 -3.77 -4.93
N VAL A 46 -2.00 -3.50 -4.41
CA VAL A 46 -1.52 -4.13 -3.16
C VAL A 46 -2.39 -3.74 -1.98
N SER A 47 -2.78 -2.47 -1.85
CA SER A 47 -3.68 -2.04 -0.78
C SER A 47 -5.10 -2.62 -0.92
N ILE A 48 -5.62 -2.75 -2.14
CA ILE A 48 -6.91 -3.45 -2.37
C ILE A 48 -6.79 -4.94 -2.03
N ALA A 49 -5.67 -5.58 -2.37
CA ALA A 49 -5.41 -6.97 -1.98
C ALA A 49 -5.35 -7.11 -0.46
N GLY A 50 -4.66 -6.21 0.24
CA GLY A 50 -4.62 -6.15 1.70
C GLY A 50 -6.01 -6.01 2.33
N LYS A 51 -6.85 -5.13 1.78
CA LYS A 51 -8.26 -5.01 2.16
C LYS A 51 -8.99 -6.36 2.03
N ASN A 52 -8.92 -7.01 0.87
CA ASN A 52 -9.61 -8.28 0.66
C ASN A 52 -9.07 -9.40 1.56
N MET A 53 -7.77 -9.40 1.87
CA MET A 53 -7.16 -10.34 2.80
C MET A 53 -7.71 -10.20 4.23
N ALA A 54 -8.12 -8.99 4.65
CA ALA A 54 -8.76 -8.80 5.96
C ALA A 54 -10.04 -9.65 6.10
N LEU A 55 -10.85 -9.77 5.05
CA LEU A 55 -12.03 -10.67 5.07
C LEU A 55 -11.64 -12.14 5.15
N VAL A 56 -10.59 -12.55 4.43
CA VAL A 56 -10.08 -13.92 4.50
C VAL A 56 -9.61 -14.24 5.93
N TYR A 57 -8.90 -13.31 6.57
CA TYR A 57 -8.48 -13.44 7.96
C TYR A 57 -9.65 -13.47 8.95
N ALA A 58 -10.71 -12.71 8.70
CA ALA A 58 -11.93 -12.77 9.49
C ALA A 58 -12.60 -14.15 9.41
N VAL A 59 -12.68 -14.74 8.21
CA VAL A 59 -13.21 -16.10 8.00
C VAL A 59 -12.34 -17.14 8.69
N ILE A 60 -11.02 -17.05 8.57
CA ILE A 60 -10.09 -17.95 9.26
C ILE A 60 -10.29 -17.90 10.77
N SER A 61 -10.45 -16.70 11.35
CA SER A 61 -10.74 -16.56 12.78
C SER A 61 -12.05 -17.24 13.18
N LEU A 62 -13.10 -17.13 12.37
CA LEU A 62 -14.37 -17.82 12.62
C LEU A 62 -14.22 -19.34 12.51
N CYS A 63 -13.46 -19.83 11.54
CA CYS A 63 -13.15 -21.26 11.42
C CYS A 63 -12.35 -21.78 12.63
N MET A 64 -11.40 -20.98 13.14
CA MET A 64 -10.62 -21.35 14.32
C MET A 64 -11.47 -21.54 15.58
N ILE A 65 -12.59 -20.84 15.71
CA ILE A 65 -13.51 -21.00 16.87
C ILE A 65 -13.95 -22.46 17.04
N TYR A 66 -14.19 -23.19 15.95
CA TYR A 66 -14.58 -24.60 16.01
C TYR A 66 -13.48 -25.50 16.59
N PHE A 67 -12.20 -25.11 16.42
CA PHE A 67 -11.05 -25.89 16.87
C PHE A 67 -10.65 -25.61 18.31
N VAL A 68 -11.07 -24.47 18.88
CA VAL A 68 -10.81 -24.07 20.28
C VAL A 68 -12.12 -23.89 21.06
N SER A 69 -13.16 -24.63 20.68
CA SER A 69 -14.50 -24.55 21.27
C SER A 69 -14.52 -24.94 22.76
N ASP A 70 -13.47 -25.59 23.23
CA ASP A 70 -13.25 -26.00 24.62
C ASP A 70 -12.87 -24.84 25.55
N SER A 71 -12.59 -23.63 25.02
CA SER A 71 -12.17 -22.50 25.85
C SER A 71 -12.76 -21.16 25.44
N VAL A 72 -13.71 -20.71 26.28
CA VAL A 72 -14.41 -19.42 26.17
C VAL A 72 -13.50 -18.21 25.97
N PRO A 73 -12.34 -18.07 26.66
CA PRO A 73 -11.45 -16.92 26.44
C PRO A 73 -10.93 -16.80 25.01
N TYR A 74 -10.56 -17.92 24.38
CA TYR A 74 -10.06 -17.93 23.00
C TYR A 74 -11.16 -17.62 21.99
N ILE A 75 -12.37 -18.14 22.22
CA ILE A 75 -13.54 -17.86 21.40
C ILE A 75 -13.84 -16.35 21.40
N LEU A 76 -13.88 -15.73 22.58
CA LEU A 76 -14.13 -14.29 22.71
C LEU A 76 -13.07 -13.47 21.99
N MET A 77 -11.78 -13.81 22.16
CA MET A 77 -10.70 -13.10 21.46
C MET A 77 -10.82 -13.25 19.93
N LEU A 78 -11.14 -14.45 19.42
CA LEU A 78 -11.30 -14.70 17.99
C LEU A 78 -12.49 -13.95 17.38
N ILE A 79 -13.59 -13.82 18.13
CA ILE A 79 -14.74 -13.00 17.71
C ILE A 79 -14.35 -11.53 17.61
N VAL A 80 -13.65 -11.00 18.62
CA VAL A 80 -13.17 -9.60 18.61
C VAL A 80 -12.18 -9.37 17.46
N ALA A 81 -11.25 -10.31 17.23
CA ALA A 81 -10.28 -10.23 16.14
C ALA A 81 -10.96 -10.29 14.76
N SER A 82 -11.96 -11.16 14.59
CA SER A 82 -12.75 -11.25 13.36
C SER A 82 -13.53 -9.96 13.11
N GLY A 83 -14.19 -9.40 14.13
CA GLY A 83 -14.89 -8.11 14.05
C GLY A 83 -13.96 -6.95 13.69
N ALA A 84 -12.76 -6.90 14.28
CA ALA A 84 -11.75 -5.89 13.96
C ALA A 84 -11.28 -5.98 12.50
N MET A 85 -11.12 -7.20 11.95
CA MET A 85 -10.77 -7.41 10.55
C MET A 85 -11.88 -6.97 9.59
N VAL A 86 -13.15 -7.26 9.92
CA VAL A 86 -14.30 -6.76 9.16
C VAL A 86 -14.37 -5.23 9.21
N PHE A 87 -14.11 -4.62 10.36
CA PHE A 87 -14.04 -3.17 10.50
C PHE A 87 -12.94 -2.55 9.62
N SER A 88 -11.73 -3.14 9.61
CA SER A 88 -10.63 -2.71 8.73
C SER A 88 -11.00 -2.80 7.25
N TYR A 89 -11.74 -3.83 6.83
CA TYR A 89 -12.27 -3.93 5.46
C TYR A 89 -13.18 -2.75 5.09
N PHE A 90 -14.13 -2.40 5.96
CA PHE A 90 -15.04 -1.28 5.72
C PHE A 90 -14.32 0.06 5.72
N GLN A 91 -13.32 0.25 6.58
CA GLN A 91 -12.49 1.46 6.60
C GLN A 91 -11.75 1.67 5.27
N HIS A 92 -11.32 0.59 4.62
CA HIS A 92 -10.66 0.61 3.32
C HIS A 92 -11.62 0.56 2.12
N SER A 93 -12.94 0.59 2.34
CA SER A 93 -13.93 0.60 1.26
C SER A 93 -13.84 1.84 0.35
N VAL A 94 -13.22 2.91 0.85
CA VAL A 94 -12.91 4.15 0.10
C VAL A 94 -11.90 3.88 -1.02
N LEU A 95 -11.04 2.85 -0.90
CA LEU A 95 -10.12 2.43 -1.93
C LEU A 95 -10.87 1.71 -3.06
N LYS A 96 -11.12 2.43 -4.14
CA LYS A 96 -11.74 1.92 -5.38
C LYS A 96 -10.71 1.87 -6.50
N LYS A 97 -10.90 0.94 -7.43
CA LYS A 97 -10.13 0.87 -8.67
C LYS A 97 -10.36 2.15 -9.46
N ILE A 98 -9.29 2.82 -9.86
CA ILE A 98 -9.36 4.08 -10.61
C ILE A 98 -9.41 3.77 -12.10
N ASP A 99 -10.28 4.47 -12.83
CA ASP A 99 -10.33 4.40 -14.30
C ASP A 99 -9.34 5.39 -14.91
N TYR A 100 -8.13 4.89 -15.19
CA TYR A 100 -7.04 5.68 -15.73
C TYR A 100 -7.20 6.06 -17.22
N GLY A 101 -8.32 5.74 -17.87
CA GLY A 101 -8.60 6.12 -19.26
C GLY A 101 -9.03 7.57 -19.44
N ARG A 102 -9.41 8.25 -18.35
CA ARG A 102 -9.94 9.63 -18.36
C ARG A 102 -9.23 10.59 -17.40
N LEU A 103 -8.18 10.14 -16.71
CA LEU A 103 -7.50 10.98 -15.72
C LEU A 103 -6.55 11.98 -16.36
N SER A 104 -6.73 13.27 -16.03
CA SER A 104 -5.72 14.29 -16.28
C SER A 104 -4.55 14.17 -15.30
N LEU A 105 -3.40 14.79 -15.64
CA LEU A 105 -2.19 14.80 -14.81
C LEU A 105 -2.47 15.33 -13.39
N ILE A 106 -3.24 16.41 -13.29
CA ILE A 106 -3.69 17.04 -12.03
C ILE A 106 -4.60 16.10 -11.24
N GLN A 107 -5.47 15.33 -11.90
CA GLN A 107 -6.33 14.36 -11.22
C GLN A 107 -5.50 13.20 -10.65
N LEU A 108 -4.47 12.74 -11.37
CA LEU A 108 -3.59 11.68 -10.89
C LEU A 108 -2.81 12.13 -9.65
N GLN A 109 -2.27 13.35 -9.67
CA GLN A 109 -1.62 13.95 -8.49
C GLN A 109 -2.59 14.05 -7.29
N LYS A 110 -3.82 14.52 -7.50
CA LYS A 110 -4.83 14.61 -6.43
C LYS A 110 -5.17 13.24 -5.83
N GLU A 111 -5.28 12.19 -6.65
CA GLU A 111 -5.56 10.84 -6.17
C GLU A 111 -4.36 10.23 -5.43
N ILE A 112 -3.13 10.45 -5.91
CA ILE A 112 -1.90 10.07 -5.20
C ILE A 112 -1.83 10.76 -3.82
N ALA A 113 -2.12 12.06 -3.75
CA ALA A 113 -2.11 12.82 -2.51
C ALA A 113 -3.19 12.34 -1.53
N LYS A 114 -4.42 12.12 -1.99
CA LYS A 114 -5.50 11.55 -1.17
C LYS A 114 -5.13 10.17 -0.65
N PHE A 115 -4.58 9.30 -1.50
CA PHE A 115 -4.14 7.97 -1.12
C PHE A 115 -3.03 8.02 -0.08
N ARG A 116 -2.06 8.92 -0.22
CA ARG A 116 -0.99 9.12 0.78
C ARG A 116 -1.55 9.56 2.12
N ILE A 117 -2.43 10.56 2.13
CA ILE A 117 -3.06 11.06 3.37
C ILE A 117 -3.85 9.93 4.04
N HIS A 118 -4.68 9.21 3.28
CA HIS A 118 -5.45 8.08 3.79
C HIS A 118 -4.52 7.01 4.38
N THR A 119 -3.55 6.55 3.61
CA THR A 119 -2.57 5.52 4.02
C THR A 119 -1.81 5.95 5.27
N SER A 120 -1.36 7.20 5.37
CA SER A 120 -0.65 7.69 6.57
C SER A 120 -1.53 7.68 7.83
N ARG A 121 -2.82 7.96 7.68
CA ARG A 121 -3.78 8.04 8.78
C ARG A 121 -4.23 6.66 9.22
N THR A 122 -4.39 5.71 8.30
CA THR A 122 -4.84 4.34 8.59
C THR A 122 -3.69 3.38 8.89
N ALA A 123 -2.45 3.69 8.51
CA ALA A 123 -1.28 2.83 8.70
C ALA A 123 -1.13 2.29 10.13
N ILE A 124 -1.24 3.15 11.14
CA ILE A 124 -1.09 2.74 12.55
C ILE A 124 -2.25 1.81 12.96
N TYR A 125 -3.46 2.09 12.49
CA TYR A 125 -4.65 1.29 12.78
C TYR A 125 -4.55 -0.08 12.13
N ASP A 126 -4.21 -0.17 10.84
CA ASP A 126 -4.07 -1.45 10.15
C ASP A 126 -2.94 -2.30 10.74
N MET A 127 -1.79 -1.68 11.04
CA MET A 127 -0.70 -2.37 11.73
C MET A 127 -1.14 -2.95 13.06
N SER A 128 -1.88 -2.17 13.85
CA SER A 128 -2.35 -2.60 15.17
C SER A 128 -3.37 -3.73 15.08
N ILE A 129 -4.32 -3.63 14.14
CA ILE A 129 -5.35 -4.66 13.93
C ILE A 129 -4.72 -5.97 13.46
N VAL A 130 -3.80 -5.93 12.49
CA VAL A 130 -3.10 -7.12 12.01
C VAL A 130 -2.24 -7.73 13.11
N ALA A 131 -1.54 -6.90 13.89
CA ALA A 131 -0.74 -7.36 15.02
C ALA A 131 -1.59 -8.09 16.08
N ILE A 132 -2.71 -7.49 16.49
CA ILE A 132 -3.64 -8.09 17.45
C ILE A 132 -4.21 -9.40 16.90
N TRP A 133 -4.64 -9.41 15.63
CA TRP A 133 -5.18 -10.61 15.00
C TRP A 133 -4.14 -11.73 14.98
N LEU A 134 -2.91 -11.43 14.61
CA LEU A 134 -1.84 -12.42 14.54
C LEU A 134 -1.51 -12.97 15.95
N CYS A 135 -1.65 -12.14 16.99
CA CYS A 135 -1.61 -12.60 18.37
C CYS A 135 -2.71 -13.58 18.71
N VAL A 136 -3.95 -13.19 18.48
CA VAL A 136 -5.11 -14.00 18.84
C VAL A 136 -5.12 -15.31 18.05
N ALA A 137 -4.92 -15.25 16.73
CA ALA A 137 -4.90 -16.41 15.86
C ALA A 137 -3.70 -17.32 16.17
N GLY A 138 -2.52 -16.75 16.41
CA GLY A 138 -1.32 -17.52 16.77
C GLY A 138 -1.46 -18.27 18.10
N LEU A 139 -1.99 -17.62 19.14
CA LEU A 139 -2.25 -18.26 20.43
C LEU A 139 -3.32 -19.36 20.32
N SER A 140 -4.37 -19.11 19.54
CA SER A 140 -5.43 -20.10 19.30
C SER A 140 -4.91 -21.31 18.52
N PHE A 141 -4.05 -21.09 17.52
CA PHE A 141 -3.40 -22.16 16.78
C PHE A 141 -2.45 -23.00 17.64
N LEU A 142 -1.67 -22.36 18.53
CA LEU A 142 -0.79 -23.07 19.45
C LEU A 142 -1.56 -23.94 20.44
N LYS A 143 -2.70 -23.47 20.93
CA LYS A 143 -3.61 -24.27 21.75
C LYS A 143 -4.11 -25.48 20.98
N TRP A 144 -4.60 -25.29 19.75
CA TRP A 144 -5.09 -26.39 18.93
C TRP A 144 -4.01 -27.42 18.57
N ALA A 145 -2.83 -26.96 18.12
CA ALA A 145 -1.79 -27.86 17.58
C ALA A 145 -0.96 -28.57 18.67
N LYS A 146 -0.77 -27.93 19.84
CA LYS A 146 0.11 -28.45 20.90
C LYS A 146 -0.59 -28.67 22.24
N GLY A 147 -1.90 -28.41 22.33
CA GLY A 147 -2.64 -28.43 23.60
C GLY A 147 -2.17 -27.35 24.59
N PHE A 148 -1.44 -26.34 24.11
CA PHE A 148 -0.84 -25.33 24.97
C PHE A 148 -1.88 -24.29 25.37
N ASP A 149 -2.43 -24.43 26.58
CA ASP A 149 -3.39 -23.48 27.12
C ASP A 149 -2.68 -22.39 27.94
N VAL A 150 -2.67 -21.19 27.38
CA VAL A 150 -2.03 -20.00 27.96
C VAL A 150 -2.78 -19.56 29.22
N PHE A 151 -4.09 -19.81 29.32
CA PHE A 151 -4.90 -19.38 30.46
C PHE A 151 -4.85 -20.38 31.62
N GLN A 152 -4.52 -21.64 31.36
CA GLN A 152 -4.44 -22.67 32.41
C GLN A 152 -3.01 -22.89 32.95
N THR A 153 -1.96 -22.47 32.22
CA THR A 153 -0.56 -22.64 32.65
C THR A 153 0.19 -21.30 32.79
N PRO A 154 0.00 -20.56 33.90
CA PRO A 154 0.59 -19.23 34.10
C PRO A 154 2.12 -19.23 34.14
N GLU A 155 2.76 -20.33 34.56
CA GLU A 155 4.24 -20.42 34.61
C GLU A 155 4.87 -20.43 33.22
N LYS A 156 4.22 -21.08 32.24
CA LYS A 156 4.66 -21.11 30.84
C LYS A 156 4.32 -19.82 30.09
N LEU A 157 3.42 -19.01 30.66
CA LEU A 157 2.96 -17.74 30.13
C LEU A 157 4.12 -16.76 29.93
N SER A 158 5.08 -16.74 30.85
CA SER A 158 6.30 -15.90 30.79
C SER A 158 7.11 -16.12 29.50
N HIS A 159 7.41 -17.37 29.15
CA HIS A 159 8.19 -17.72 27.96
C HIS A 159 7.40 -17.48 26.68
N SER A 160 6.11 -17.86 26.66
CA SER A 160 5.25 -17.57 25.51
C SER A 160 5.05 -16.07 25.30
N ALA A 161 4.95 -15.27 26.36
CA ALA A 161 4.81 -13.81 26.27
C ALA A 161 6.06 -13.14 25.71
N ILE A 162 7.26 -13.62 26.06
CA ILE A 162 8.52 -13.12 25.50
C ILE A 162 8.59 -13.41 24.00
N VAL A 163 8.31 -14.65 23.58
CA VAL A 163 8.30 -15.03 22.16
C VAL A 163 7.26 -14.21 21.38
N PHE A 164 6.08 -14.02 21.96
CA PHE A 164 5.02 -13.21 21.35
C PHE A 164 5.39 -11.73 21.25
N GLY A 165 6.01 -11.18 22.30
CA GLY A 165 6.49 -9.80 22.32
C GLY A 165 7.56 -9.54 21.27
N ILE A 166 8.50 -10.48 21.09
CA ILE A 166 9.52 -10.41 20.03
C ILE A 166 8.85 -10.45 18.65
N MET A 167 7.92 -11.37 18.42
CA MET A 167 7.21 -11.46 17.14
C MET A 167 6.41 -10.18 16.83
N LEU A 168 5.73 -9.61 17.82
CA LEU A 168 5.04 -8.33 17.71
C LEU A 168 6.00 -7.18 17.33
N LEU A 169 7.14 -7.09 18.01
CA LEU A 169 8.16 -6.08 17.71
C LEU A 169 8.67 -6.20 16.27
N VAL A 170 8.90 -7.43 15.81
CA VAL A 170 9.31 -7.71 14.42
C VAL A 170 8.24 -7.23 13.43
N ILE A 171 6.96 -7.56 13.66
CA ILE A 171 5.85 -7.15 12.78
C ILE A 171 5.69 -5.63 12.73
N VAL A 172 5.78 -4.96 13.89
CA VAL A 172 5.69 -3.50 13.99
C VAL A 172 6.87 -2.84 13.27
N PHE A 173 8.09 -3.37 13.45
CA PHE A 173 9.28 -2.84 12.79
C PHE A 173 9.21 -2.98 11.27
N PHE A 174 8.89 -4.18 10.76
CA PHE A 174 8.76 -4.42 9.32
C PHE A 174 7.62 -3.62 8.70
N SER A 175 6.47 -3.54 9.37
CA SER A 175 5.36 -2.73 8.85
C SER A 175 5.74 -1.26 8.75
N LYS A 176 6.38 -0.70 9.80
CA LYS A 176 6.86 0.69 9.76
C LYS A 176 7.86 0.92 8.61
N ALA A 177 8.72 -0.05 8.32
CA ALA A 177 9.63 0.02 7.19
C ALA A 177 8.89 0.01 5.83
N ILE A 178 7.88 -0.83 5.66
CA ILE A 178 7.05 -0.91 4.44
C ILE A 178 6.30 0.41 4.22
N TYR A 179 5.63 0.95 5.24
CA TYR A 179 4.90 2.22 5.12
C TYR A 179 5.83 3.39 4.79
N LYS A 180 7.06 3.39 5.34
CA LYS A 180 8.08 4.40 5.01
C LYS A 180 8.54 4.30 3.56
N ASP A 181 8.71 3.08 3.03
CA ASP A 181 9.04 2.86 1.62
C ASP A 181 7.90 3.31 0.70
N TYR A 182 6.65 3.06 1.09
CA TYR A 182 5.47 3.51 0.34
C TYR A 182 5.38 5.04 0.29
N ASP A 183 5.59 5.74 1.42
CA ASP A 183 5.63 7.21 1.44
C ASP A 183 6.74 7.76 0.53
N LYS A 184 7.93 7.14 0.55
CA LYS A 184 9.06 7.53 -0.30
C LYS A 184 8.73 7.35 -1.79
N LYS A 185 8.12 6.24 -2.17
CA LYS A 185 7.71 5.96 -3.57
C LYS A 185 6.61 6.92 -4.03
N LEU A 186 5.61 7.18 -3.19
CA LEU A 186 4.53 8.13 -3.50
C LEU A 186 5.06 9.55 -3.66
N LYS A 187 5.96 10.01 -2.78
CA LYS A 187 6.63 11.32 -2.92
C LYS A 187 7.44 11.43 -4.20
N LYS A 188 8.13 10.35 -4.60
CA LYS A 188 8.86 10.33 -5.87
C LYS A 188 7.92 10.49 -7.06
N HIS A 189 6.81 9.76 -7.08
CA HIS A 189 5.83 9.88 -8.16
C HIS A 189 5.13 11.24 -8.19
N GLU A 190 4.89 11.86 -7.03
CA GLU A 190 4.37 13.24 -6.95
C GLU A 190 5.39 14.24 -7.52
N ALA A 191 6.67 14.13 -7.15
CA ALA A 191 7.73 14.99 -7.68
C ALA A 191 7.97 14.80 -9.19
N ASP A 192 7.97 13.55 -9.67
CA ASP A 192 8.09 13.23 -11.11
C ASP A 192 6.94 13.89 -11.90
N LEU A 193 5.73 13.96 -11.34
CA LEU A 193 4.58 14.63 -11.95
C LEU A 193 4.64 16.16 -11.83
N ASP A 194 5.17 16.71 -10.74
CA ASP A 194 5.27 18.16 -10.49
C ASP A 194 6.21 18.85 -11.50
N VAL A 195 7.30 18.14 -11.86
CA VAL A 195 8.20 18.54 -12.95
C VAL A 195 7.45 18.67 -14.27
N LEU A 196 6.47 17.80 -14.56
CA LEU A 196 5.71 17.83 -15.81
C LEU A 196 4.72 19.00 -15.88
N THR A 197 4.08 19.38 -14.76
CA THR A 197 3.23 20.58 -14.66
C THR A 197 4.01 21.85 -14.96
N THR A 198 5.27 21.92 -14.49
CA THR A 198 6.15 23.08 -14.75
C THR A 198 6.46 23.25 -16.25
N TYR A 199 6.43 22.16 -17.03
CA TYR A 199 6.58 22.18 -18.50
C TYR A 199 5.26 22.35 -19.27
N GLU A 200 4.10 22.40 -18.60
CA GLU A 200 2.81 22.74 -19.23
C GLU A 200 2.47 24.23 -19.07
N ASP A 201 3.01 24.90 -18.04
CA ASP A 201 2.80 26.32 -17.76
C ASP A 201 3.87 27.26 -18.40
N GLN A 202 4.83 26.72 -19.16
CA GLN A 202 5.78 27.46 -20.02
C GLN A 202 5.39 27.36 -21.48
#